data_AF-A0A1V6FKH9-F1
#
_entry.id   AF-A0A1V6FKH9-F1
#
_cell.length_a   1.000
_cell.length_b   1.000
_cell.length_c   1.000
_cell.angle_alpha   90.00
_cell.angle_beta   90.00
_cell.angle_gamma   90.00
#
_symmetry.space_group_name_H-M   'P 1'
#
loop_
_entity.id
_entity.type
_entity.pdbx_description
1 polymer ?
#
loop_
_entity_poly.entity_id
_entity_poly.type
_entity_poly.pdbx_seq_one_letter_code
_entity_poly.pdbx_strand_id
1 'polypeptide(L)'
;MQEKGKARGLKAFPVFDLVLLAMLSGLSIAFKVVVGTLVRMITGPIGIPGGALAGGLYMLWLPLAILLTGRRGSALIVSGVQTIVLLTAGLPGSHGFWTLLTYLLPALFVELVYLFRPKKGYNVLHFIFANILANITGTYVVATVLANLGGTDGSVLPMMSLSLYPLLFMLLAAAFSGAVGGVLGHLVFLMVGKTGLIKSKNKERFTNPLITVKTVAEEELLKDFLDSSMENPYKSSKLKNQNKEVTQQ
;
A
#
# COMPACT_ATOMS: atom_id res chain seq x y z
N MET A 1 10.44 -2.26 -31.70
CA MET A 1 10.74 -3.67 -31.38
C MET A 1 10.40 -3.91 -29.92
N GLN A 2 9.46 -4.83 -29.66
CA GLN A 2 8.93 -5.17 -28.34
C GLN A 2 9.95 -6.01 -27.55
N GLU A 3 10.42 -5.53 -26.39
CA GLU A 3 11.28 -6.34 -25.54
C GLU A 3 10.44 -7.35 -24.75
N LYS A 4 10.67 -8.63 -25.08
CA LYS A 4 10.00 -9.82 -24.58
C LYS A 4 10.12 -9.95 -23.06
N GLY A 5 9.04 -10.46 -22.46
CA GLY A 5 8.95 -10.78 -21.04
C GLY A 5 10.07 -11.69 -20.55
N LYS A 6 10.96 -11.14 -19.73
CA LYS A 6 11.87 -11.91 -18.90
C LYS A 6 11.24 -12.03 -17.52
N ALA A 7 10.86 -13.25 -17.13
CA ALA A 7 10.47 -13.56 -15.75
C ALA A 7 11.65 -13.21 -14.84
N ARG A 8 11.58 -12.04 -14.19
CA ARG A 8 12.61 -11.56 -13.26
C ARG A 8 12.39 -12.26 -11.93
N GLY A 9 12.96 -13.46 -11.78
CA GLY A 9 13.26 -14.04 -10.47
C GLY A 9 14.09 -13.06 -9.63
N LEU A 10 13.95 -13.15 -8.29
CA LEU A 10 14.52 -12.29 -7.23
C LEU A 10 15.65 -11.36 -7.71
N LYS A 11 15.29 -10.27 -8.39
CA LYS A 11 16.26 -9.22 -8.67
C LYS A 11 16.50 -8.48 -7.36
N ALA A 12 17.77 -8.29 -7.01
CA ALA A 12 18.18 -7.48 -5.88
C ALA A 12 17.40 -6.16 -5.87
N PHE A 13 16.78 -5.86 -4.73
CA PHE A 13 16.09 -4.59 -4.51
C PHE A 13 17.13 -3.46 -4.53
N PRO A 14 16.92 -2.38 -5.28
CA PRO A 14 17.80 -1.23 -5.23
C PRO A 14 17.70 -0.63 -3.83
N VAL A 15 18.75 0.05 -3.41
CA VAL A 15 18.85 0.65 -2.08
C VAL A 15 17.64 1.54 -1.79
N PHE A 16 17.18 2.32 -2.76
CA PHE A 16 15.97 3.15 -2.63
C PHE A 16 14.71 2.33 -2.29
N ASP A 17 14.46 1.20 -3.00
CA ASP A 17 13.29 0.36 -2.73
C ASP A 17 13.42 -0.28 -1.33
N LEU A 18 14.63 -0.65 -0.90
CA LEU A 18 14.87 -1.19 0.46
C LEU A 18 14.60 -0.15 1.55
N VAL A 19 15.08 1.09 1.38
CA VAL A 19 14.81 2.19 2.31
C VAL A 19 13.30 2.45 2.40
N LEU A 20 12.61 2.47 1.26
CA LEU A 20 11.16 2.65 1.22
C LEU A 20 10.42 1.52 1.94
N LEU A 21 10.84 0.26 1.77
CA LEU A 21 10.27 -0.89 2.50
C LEU A 21 10.54 -0.80 4.01
N ALA A 22 11.73 -0.35 4.42
CA ALA A 22 12.06 -0.14 5.82
C ALA A 22 11.18 0.94 6.46
N MET A 23 11.01 2.08 5.77
CA MET A 23 10.12 3.17 6.21
C MET A 23 8.66 2.69 6.32
N LEU A 24 8.16 1.97 5.31
CA LEU A 24 6.81 1.40 5.33
C LEU A 24 6.62 0.40 6.48
N SER A 25 7.62 -0.45 6.72
CA SER A 25 7.56 -1.43 7.81
C SER A 25 7.50 -0.75 9.17
N GLY A 26 8.38 0.22 9.42
CA GLY A 26 8.39 1.00 10.66
C GLY A 26 7.08 1.76 10.88
N LEU A 27 6.57 2.42 9.83
CA LEU A 27 5.28 3.13 9.89
C LEU A 27 4.13 2.17 10.21
N SER A 28 4.10 1.01 9.56
CA SER A 28 3.04 0.02 9.78
C SER A 28 3.05 -0.56 11.21
N ILE A 29 4.23 -0.80 11.79
CA ILE A 29 4.37 -1.25 13.19
C ILE A 29 3.84 -0.18 14.14
N ALA A 30 4.26 1.08 13.96
CA ALA A 30 3.79 2.20 14.78
C ALA A 30 2.27 2.38 14.67
N PHE A 31 1.74 2.31 13.44
CA PHE A 31 0.31 2.45 13.18
C PHE A 31 -0.50 1.38 13.90
N LYS A 32 0.00 0.13 13.93
CA LYS A 32 -0.66 -0.99 14.61
C LYS A 32 -0.82 -0.76 16.11
N VAL A 33 0.22 -0.25 16.78
CA VAL A 33 0.17 0.01 18.23
C VAL A 33 -0.87 1.08 18.55
N VAL A 34 -0.87 2.18 17.79
CA VAL A 34 -1.77 3.32 18.02
C VAL A 34 -3.21 2.98 17.66
N VAL A 35 -3.45 2.58 16.41
CA VAL A 35 -4.80 2.30 15.91
C VAL A 35 -5.40 1.08 16.60
N GLY A 36 -4.60 0.10 17.00
CA GLY A 36 -5.11 -1.07 17.71
C GLY A 36 -5.67 -0.77 19.06
N THR A 37 -5.00 0.14 19.76
CA THR A 37 -5.48 0.62 21.05
C THR A 37 -6.78 1.39 20.87
N LEU A 38 -6.84 2.32 19.91
CA LEU A 38 -8.04 3.13 19.64
C LEU A 38 -9.24 2.29 19.20
N VAL A 39 -9.04 1.36 18.25
CA VAL A 39 -10.12 0.48 17.79
C VAL A 39 -10.59 -0.40 18.94
N ARG A 40 -9.68 -0.97 19.74
CA ARG A 40 -10.07 -1.83 20.87
C ARG A 40 -10.82 -1.07 21.96
N MET A 41 -10.54 0.22 22.19
CA MET A 41 -11.34 1.06 23.10
C MET A 41 -12.81 1.16 22.65
N ILE A 42 -13.05 1.23 21.34
CA ILE A 42 -14.40 1.33 20.77
C ILE A 42 -15.06 -0.05 20.69
N THR A 43 -14.33 -1.06 20.21
CA THR A 43 -14.90 -2.36 19.89
C THR A 43 -15.00 -3.28 21.10
N GLY A 44 -14.17 -3.06 22.13
CA GLY A 44 -14.18 -3.82 23.38
C GLY A 44 -15.56 -3.82 24.06
N PRO A 45 -16.16 -2.65 24.33
CA PRO A 45 -17.50 -2.56 24.93
C PRO A 45 -18.63 -3.21 24.10
N ILE A 46 -18.48 -3.24 22.77
CA ILE A 46 -19.49 -3.76 21.82
C ILE A 46 -19.29 -5.28 21.59
N GLY A 47 -18.23 -5.88 22.16
CA GLY A 47 -17.91 -7.29 21.97
C GLY A 47 -17.42 -7.64 20.56
N ILE A 48 -17.03 -6.63 19.76
CA ILE A 48 -16.47 -6.86 18.43
C ILE A 48 -14.95 -7.05 18.55
N PRO A 49 -14.37 -8.11 17.97
CA PRO A 49 -12.94 -8.32 18.05
C PRO A 49 -12.20 -7.22 17.28
N GLY A 50 -11.54 -6.35 18.06
CA GLY A 50 -10.84 -5.19 17.50
C GLY A 50 -9.74 -5.56 16.50
N GLY A 51 -9.24 -6.79 16.53
CA GLY A 51 -8.28 -7.30 15.54
C GLY A 51 -8.87 -7.39 14.12
N ALA A 52 -10.10 -7.89 13.98
CA ALA A 52 -10.77 -8.02 12.69
C ALA A 52 -11.10 -6.65 12.07
N LEU A 53 -11.53 -5.69 12.91
CA LEU A 53 -11.87 -4.34 12.48
C LEU A 53 -10.64 -3.44 12.27
N ALA A 54 -9.63 -3.49 13.13
CA ALA A 54 -8.41 -2.71 12.92
C ALA A 54 -7.52 -3.31 11.82
N GLY A 55 -7.67 -4.62 11.57
CA GLY A 55 -6.91 -5.37 10.59
C GLY A 55 -6.98 -4.80 9.17
N GLY A 56 -8.11 -4.23 8.74
CA GLY A 56 -8.19 -3.56 7.43
C GLY A 56 -7.20 -2.41 7.28
N LEU A 57 -6.96 -1.65 8.35
CA LEU A 57 -5.96 -0.57 8.36
C LEU A 57 -4.52 -1.09 8.48
N TYR A 58 -4.31 -2.27 9.03
CA TYR A 58 -2.97 -2.88 9.12
C TYR A 58 -2.57 -3.59 7.85
N MET A 59 -3.53 -4.14 7.13
CA MET A 59 -3.24 -4.91 5.92
C MET A 59 -2.98 -4.01 4.72
N LEU A 60 -3.36 -2.71 4.76
CA LEU A 60 -3.20 -1.80 3.62
C LEU A 60 -1.74 -1.54 3.25
N TRP A 61 -0.82 -1.70 4.20
CA TRP A 61 0.61 -1.48 4.01
C TRP A 61 1.24 -2.52 3.09
N LEU A 62 0.71 -3.74 3.06
CA LEU A 62 1.21 -4.85 2.24
C LEU A 62 1.05 -4.58 0.74
N PRO A 63 -0.16 -4.29 0.19
CA PRO A 63 -0.30 -3.96 -1.23
C PRO A 63 0.37 -2.62 -1.58
N LEU A 64 0.44 -1.68 -0.63
CA LEU A 64 1.15 -0.42 -0.82
C LEU A 64 2.65 -0.65 -1.05
N ALA A 65 3.27 -1.55 -0.28
CA ALA A 65 4.67 -1.93 -0.45
C ALA A 65 4.97 -2.48 -1.85
N ILE A 66 4.10 -3.35 -2.38
CA ILE A 66 4.26 -3.91 -3.73
C ILE A 66 4.16 -2.82 -4.80
N LEU A 67 3.20 -1.89 -4.65
CA LEU A 67 2.93 -0.90 -5.68
C LEU A 67 3.89 0.29 -5.67
N LEU A 68 4.39 0.69 -4.50
CA LEU A 68 5.38 1.76 -4.41
C LEU A 68 6.75 1.30 -4.94
N THR A 69 7.18 0.07 -4.63
CA THR A 69 8.44 -0.48 -5.17
C THR A 69 8.30 -1.03 -6.60
N GLY A 70 7.10 -1.46 -6.98
CA GLY A 70 6.83 -2.16 -8.24
C GLY A 70 7.45 -3.57 -8.32
N ARG A 71 7.80 -4.17 -7.17
CA ARG A 71 8.49 -5.46 -7.09
C ARG A 71 7.69 -6.52 -6.33
N ARG A 72 7.78 -7.76 -6.81
CA ARG A 72 7.27 -8.95 -6.13
C ARG A 72 8.13 -9.26 -4.90
N GLY A 73 7.52 -9.80 -3.86
CA GLY A 73 8.15 -10.10 -2.58
C GLY A 73 8.24 -8.90 -1.63
N SER A 74 7.73 -7.73 -2.03
CA SER A 74 7.76 -6.53 -1.18
C SER A 74 6.88 -6.66 0.05
N ALA A 75 5.69 -7.27 -0.09
CA ALA A 75 4.80 -7.48 1.05
C ALA A 75 5.41 -8.49 2.03
N LEU A 76 6.11 -9.52 1.53
CA LEU A 76 6.82 -10.50 2.36
C LEU A 76 8.00 -9.89 3.11
N ILE A 77 8.74 -8.94 2.50
CA ILE A 77 9.81 -8.23 3.20
C ILE A 77 9.23 -7.38 4.33
N VAL A 78 8.16 -6.63 4.06
CA VAL A 78 7.51 -5.79 5.08
C VAL A 78 7.00 -6.65 6.23
N SER A 79 6.29 -7.75 5.95
CA SER A 79 5.78 -8.64 6.99
C SER A 79 6.88 -9.42 7.71
N GLY A 80 7.96 -9.78 7.02
CA GLY A 80 9.14 -10.41 7.63
C GLY A 80 9.81 -9.49 8.64
N VAL A 81 10.05 -8.23 8.28
CA VAL A 81 10.60 -7.22 9.21
C VAL A 81 9.65 -7.01 10.40
N GLN A 82 8.33 -6.88 10.14
CA GLN A 82 7.34 -6.79 11.21
C GLN A 82 7.39 -7.98 12.16
N THR A 83 7.46 -9.19 11.62
CA THR A 83 7.54 -10.42 12.40
C THR A 83 8.77 -10.41 13.31
N ILE A 84 9.94 -10.09 12.76
CA ILE A 84 11.19 -10.03 13.53
C ILE A 84 11.07 -9.01 14.66
N VAL A 85 10.62 -7.79 14.35
CA VAL A 85 10.48 -6.72 15.35
C VAL A 85 9.48 -7.11 16.44
N LEU A 86 8.35 -7.74 16.10
CA LEU A 86 7.38 -8.15 17.10
C LEU A 86 7.86 -9.28 18.01
N LEU A 87 8.62 -10.22 17.45
CA LEU A 87 9.23 -11.30 18.22
C LEU A 87 10.29 -10.77 19.18
N THR A 88 11.13 -9.84 18.73
CA THR A 88 12.26 -9.34 19.54
C THR A 88 11.83 -8.28 20.55
N ALA A 89 10.90 -7.40 20.19
CA ALA A 89 10.43 -6.32 21.06
C ALA A 89 9.26 -6.72 21.98
N GLY A 90 8.71 -7.94 21.82
CA GLY A 90 7.59 -8.41 22.64
C GLY A 90 6.32 -7.54 22.54
N LEU A 91 6.13 -6.88 21.40
CA LEU A 91 5.03 -5.93 21.21
C LEU A 91 3.66 -6.63 21.21
N PRO A 92 2.57 -5.92 21.59
CA PRO A 92 1.21 -6.45 21.56
C PRO A 92 0.85 -7.04 20.19
N GLY A 93 0.40 -8.30 20.17
CA GLY A 93 0.12 -9.05 18.94
C GLY A 93 1.25 -9.99 18.50
N SER A 94 2.27 -10.19 19.32
CA SER A 94 3.16 -11.36 19.26
C SER A 94 2.47 -12.58 19.88
N HIS A 95 2.53 -13.71 19.20
CA HIS A 95 2.02 -15.01 19.62
C HIS A 95 3.17 -16.03 19.75
N GLY A 96 4.36 -15.57 20.11
CA GLY A 96 5.57 -16.40 20.08
C GLY A 96 5.88 -16.87 18.67
N PHE A 97 6.29 -18.13 18.49
CA PHE A 97 6.61 -18.72 17.19
C PHE A 97 5.49 -18.55 16.14
N TRP A 98 4.22 -18.54 16.56
CA TRP A 98 3.06 -18.37 15.68
C TRP A 98 2.96 -16.97 15.06
N THR A 99 3.75 -16.00 15.55
CA THR A 99 3.89 -14.67 14.92
C THR A 99 4.40 -14.80 13.49
N LEU A 100 5.26 -15.78 13.19
CA LEU A 100 5.70 -16.01 11.80
C LEU A 100 4.51 -16.30 10.90
N LEU A 101 3.64 -17.21 11.32
CA LEU A 101 2.53 -17.66 10.51
C LEU A 101 1.46 -16.56 10.35
N THR A 102 1.14 -15.88 11.44
CA THR A 102 0.09 -14.84 11.47
C THR A 102 0.44 -13.58 10.67
N TYR A 103 1.73 -13.34 10.35
CA TYR A 103 2.17 -12.17 9.57
C TYR A 103 2.62 -12.54 8.15
N LEU A 104 3.27 -13.69 7.97
CA LEU A 104 3.73 -14.11 6.64
C LEU A 104 2.58 -14.60 5.75
N LEU A 105 1.59 -15.32 6.30
CA LEU A 105 0.47 -15.81 5.49
C LEU A 105 -0.37 -14.70 4.85
N PRO A 106 -0.83 -13.66 5.57
CA PRO A 106 -1.53 -12.54 4.95
C PRO A 106 -0.73 -11.90 3.81
N ALA A 107 0.58 -11.69 4.02
CA ALA A 107 1.47 -11.13 3.00
C ALA A 107 1.60 -12.04 1.78
N LEU A 108 1.64 -13.37 1.96
CA LEU A 108 1.66 -14.33 0.87
C LEU A 108 0.39 -14.21 0.00
N PHE A 109 -0.78 -14.07 0.62
CA PHE A 109 -2.04 -13.88 -0.11
C PHE A 109 -2.08 -12.54 -0.86
N VAL A 110 -1.52 -11.48 -0.29
CA VAL A 110 -1.37 -10.20 -1.01
C VAL A 110 -0.46 -10.36 -2.23
N GLU A 111 0.69 -11.02 -2.08
CA GLU A 111 1.57 -11.32 -3.21
C GLU A 111 0.86 -12.16 -4.28
N LEU A 112 0.00 -13.10 -3.87
CA LEU A 112 -0.78 -13.92 -4.80
C LEU A 112 -1.79 -13.08 -5.60
N VAL A 113 -2.48 -12.13 -4.98
CA VAL A 113 -3.38 -11.20 -5.69
C VAL A 113 -2.61 -10.37 -6.72
N TYR A 114 -1.42 -9.90 -6.37
CA TYR A 114 -0.58 -9.09 -7.26
C TYR A 114 0.28 -9.93 -8.24
N LEU A 115 0.28 -11.26 -8.10
CA LEU A 115 0.93 -12.19 -9.01
C LEU A 115 0.25 -12.14 -10.37
N PHE A 116 -1.08 -12.15 -10.37
CA PHE A 116 -1.94 -12.03 -11.54
C PHE A 116 -1.93 -10.59 -12.06
N ARG A 117 -0.92 -10.26 -12.87
CA ARG A 117 -0.78 -8.91 -13.43
C ARG A 117 -1.83 -8.67 -14.52
N PRO A 118 -2.78 -7.74 -14.36
CA PRO A 118 -3.72 -7.42 -15.43
C PRO A 118 -2.99 -6.66 -16.53
N LYS A 119 -3.33 -6.96 -17.80
CA LYS A 119 -2.84 -6.20 -18.96
C LYS A 119 -3.23 -4.72 -18.91
N LYS A 120 -4.33 -4.39 -18.21
CA LYS A 120 -4.89 -3.03 -18.06
C LYS A 120 -4.32 -2.25 -16.86
N GLY A 121 -3.36 -2.80 -16.12
CA GLY A 121 -2.82 -2.15 -14.93
C GLY A 121 -3.56 -2.47 -13.64
N TYR A 122 -3.13 -1.86 -12.54
CA TYR A 122 -3.69 -2.12 -11.20
C TYR A 122 -4.79 -1.10 -10.90
N ASN A 123 -5.96 -1.59 -10.46
CA ASN A 123 -7.12 -0.77 -10.10
C ASN A 123 -7.40 -0.84 -8.59
N VAL A 124 -8.29 0.04 -8.10
CA VAL A 124 -8.77 0.01 -6.70
C VAL A 124 -9.25 -1.37 -6.25
N LEU A 125 -9.87 -2.14 -7.15
CA LEU A 125 -10.33 -3.50 -6.86
C LEU A 125 -9.18 -4.43 -6.42
N HIS A 126 -7.97 -4.25 -6.94
CA HIS A 126 -6.83 -5.08 -6.53
C HIS A 126 -6.42 -4.79 -5.09
N PHE A 127 -6.47 -3.53 -4.67
CA PHE A 127 -6.25 -3.16 -3.28
C PHE A 127 -7.33 -3.72 -2.37
N ILE A 128 -8.60 -3.62 -2.79
CA ILE A 128 -9.75 -4.16 -2.04
C ILE A 128 -9.60 -5.67 -1.87
N PHE A 129 -9.43 -6.43 -2.94
CA PHE A 129 -9.29 -7.88 -2.87
C PHE A 129 -8.06 -8.32 -2.07
N ALA A 130 -6.92 -7.66 -2.26
CA ALA A 130 -5.72 -7.96 -1.48
C ALA A 130 -5.91 -7.73 0.02
N ASN A 131 -6.55 -6.62 0.40
CA ASN A 131 -6.81 -6.33 1.82
C ASN A 131 -7.87 -7.24 2.43
N ILE A 132 -8.96 -7.52 1.71
CA ILE A 132 -9.97 -8.49 2.15
C ILE A 132 -9.30 -9.83 2.43
N LEU A 133 -8.52 -10.34 1.48
CA LEU A 133 -7.90 -11.65 1.59
C LEU A 133 -6.85 -11.68 2.71
N ALA A 134 -6.01 -10.63 2.80
CA ALA A 134 -5.04 -10.49 3.89
C ALA A 134 -5.71 -10.46 5.26
N ASN A 135 -6.79 -9.69 5.41
CA ASN A 135 -7.45 -9.50 6.70
C ASN A 135 -8.25 -10.74 7.11
N ILE A 136 -8.95 -11.39 6.17
CA ILE A 136 -9.61 -12.67 6.40
C ILE A 136 -8.59 -13.72 6.81
N THR A 137 -7.47 -13.86 6.07
CA THR A 137 -6.42 -14.82 6.41
C THR A 137 -5.82 -14.51 7.78
N GLY A 138 -5.47 -13.25 8.05
CA GLY A 138 -4.91 -12.87 9.35
C GLY A 138 -5.87 -13.17 10.50
N THR A 139 -7.15 -12.81 10.34
CA THR A 139 -8.19 -13.08 11.34
C THR A 139 -8.41 -14.58 11.54
N TYR A 140 -8.47 -15.35 10.46
CA TYR A 140 -8.64 -16.80 10.50
C TYR A 140 -7.45 -17.52 11.13
N VAL A 141 -6.22 -17.15 10.76
CA VAL A 141 -5.01 -17.75 11.32
C VAL A 141 -4.88 -17.42 12.80
N VAL A 142 -5.14 -16.17 13.20
CA VAL A 142 -5.17 -15.82 14.63
C VAL A 142 -6.27 -16.58 15.36
N ALA A 143 -7.48 -16.66 14.79
CA ALA A 143 -8.59 -17.40 15.38
C ALA A 143 -8.28 -18.89 15.57
N THR A 144 -7.65 -19.54 14.59
CA THR A 144 -7.29 -20.97 14.66
C THR A 144 -6.08 -21.23 15.54
N VAL A 145 -5.04 -20.39 15.49
CA VAL A 145 -3.88 -20.47 16.39
C VAL A 145 -4.33 -20.28 17.84
N LEU A 146 -5.18 -19.28 18.12
CA LEU A 146 -5.67 -19.00 19.46
C LEU A 146 -6.64 -20.09 19.96
N ALA A 147 -7.47 -20.65 19.07
CA ALA A 147 -8.33 -21.79 19.40
C ALA A 147 -7.54 -23.07 19.70
N ASN A 148 -6.43 -23.33 18.98
CA ASN A 148 -5.58 -24.50 19.21
C ASN A 148 -4.62 -24.33 20.42
N LEU A 149 -4.35 -23.09 20.85
CA LEU A 149 -3.54 -22.78 22.05
C LEU A 149 -4.37 -22.61 23.32
N GLY A 150 -5.71 -22.53 23.23
CA GLY A 150 -6.62 -22.45 24.39
C GLY A 150 -6.69 -23.72 25.25
N GLY A 151 -5.79 -24.68 25.04
CA GLY A 151 -5.68 -25.93 25.77
C GLY A 151 -4.41 -26.01 26.62
N THR A 152 -4.22 -25.09 27.57
CA THR A 152 -3.41 -25.24 28.81
C THR A 152 -3.45 -23.92 29.56
N ASP A 153 -4.20 -23.81 30.66
CA ASP A 153 -4.21 -22.65 31.58
C ASP A 153 -5.34 -21.60 31.41
N GLY A 154 -6.55 -22.08 31.12
CA GLY A 154 -7.78 -21.73 31.84
C GLY A 154 -8.21 -20.26 32.07
N SER A 155 -7.65 -19.25 31.41
CA SER A 155 -7.91 -17.83 31.77
C SER A 155 -8.02 -16.83 30.62
N VAL A 156 -8.11 -17.28 29.35
CA VAL A 156 -8.47 -16.41 28.23
C VAL A 156 -9.81 -16.83 27.65
N LEU A 157 -10.87 -16.15 28.09
CA LEU A 157 -12.23 -16.08 27.51
C LEU A 157 -12.76 -17.36 26.81
N PRO A 158 -13.66 -18.12 27.46
CA PRO A 158 -14.33 -19.30 26.89
C PRO A 158 -15.36 -18.98 25.79
N MET A 159 -15.23 -17.85 25.09
CA MET A 159 -16.16 -17.42 24.05
C MET A 159 -15.81 -17.97 22.65
N MET A 160 -14.63 -18.56 22.47
CA MET A 160 -14.18 -19.16 21.20
C MET A 160 -13.92 -20.67 21.33
N SER A 161 -14.87 -21.40 21.92
CA SER A 161 -15.21 -22.70 21.33
C SER A 161 -15.45 -22.46 19.84
N LEU A 162 -15.00 -23.37 18.96
CA LEU A 162 -15.06 -23.29 17.49
C LEU A 162 -16.50 -23.25 16.93
N SER A 163 -17.38 -22.47 17.54
CA SER A 163 -18.72 -22.17 17.11
C SER A 163 -18.60 -21.41 15.80
N LEU A 164 -19.23 -21.96 14.78
CA LEU A 164 -19.21 -21.45 13.41
C LEU A 164 -19.71 -20.00 13.35
N TYR A 165 -20.65 -19.63 14.24
CA TYR A 165 -21.32 -18.34 14.20
C TYR A 165 -20.41 -17.15 14.59
N PRO A 166 -19.71 -17.15 15.76
CA PRO A 166 -18.72 -16.12 16.06
C PRO A 166 -17.61 -16.04 15.00
N LEU A 167 -17.12 -17.18 14.51
CA LEU A 167 -16.08 -17.19 13.47
C LEU A 167 -16.57 -16.50 12.20
N LEU A 168 -17.77 -16.85 11.72
CA LEU A 168 -18.34 -16.24 10.52
C LEU A 168 -18.53 -14.73 10.71
N PHE A 169 -19.06 -14.30 11.87
CA PHE A 169 -19.19 -12.88 12.20
C PHE A 169 -17.85 -12.14 12.16
N MET A 170 -16.79 -12.74 12.72
CA MET A 170 -15.44 -12.16 12.67
C MET A 170 -14.90 -12.06 11.25
N LEU A 171 -15.08 -13.11 10.43
CA LEU A 171 -14.60 -13.10 9.05
C LEU A 171 -15.36 -12.09 8.19
N LEU A 172 -16.66 -11.91 8.44
CA LEU A 172 -17.46 -10.85 7.79
C LEU A 172 -16.97 -9.46 8.21
N ALA A 173 -16.75 -9.22 9.51
CA ALA A 173 -16.18 -7.98 10.00
C ALA A 173 -14.78 -7.71 9.41
N ALA A 174 -13.96 -8.76 9.29
CA ALA A 174 -12.63 -8.69 8.68
C ALA A 174 -12.71 -8.40 7.18
N ALA A 175 -13.64 -9.02 6.45
CA ALA A 175 -13.87 -8.75 5.03
C ALA A 175 -14.32 -7.30 4.82
N PHE A 176 -15.29 -6.83 5.61
CA PHE A 176 -15.79 -5.47 5.54
C PHE A 176 -14.70 -4.44 5.83
N SER A 177 -13.97 -4.60 6.95
CA SER A 177 -12.85 -3.72 7.29
C SER A 177 -11.73 -3.80 6.25
N GLY A 178 -11.43 -4.99 5.73
CA GLY A 178 -10.44 -5.19 4.67
C GLY A 178 -10.82 -4.44 3.40
N ALA A 179 -12.10 -4.43 3.01
CA ALA A 179 -12.56 -3.66 1.86
C ALA A 179 -12.33 -2.15 2.06
N VAL A 180 -12.69 -1.62 3.23
CA VAL A 180 -12.46 -0.21 3.60
C VAL A 180 -10.96 0.11 3.61
N GLY A 181 -10.15 -0.73 4.23
CA GLY A 181 -8.69 -0.61 4.25
C GLY A 181 -8.05 -0.63 2.86
N GLY A 182 -8.61 -1.42 1.93
CA GLY A 182 -8.19 -1.44 0.54
C GLY A 182 -8.51 -0.14 -0.20
N VAL A 183 -9.70 0.44 -0.01
CA VAL A 183 -10.04 1.75 -0.56
C VAL A 183 -9.09 2.82 -0.02
N LEU A 184 -8.86 2.84 1.30
CA LEU A 184 -7.95 3.79 1.94
C LEU A 184 -6.51 3.62 1.45
N GLY A 185 -6.02 2.39 1.34
CA GLY A 185 -4.69 2.10 0.79
C GLY A 185 -4.52 2.58 -0.64
N HIS A 186 -5.56 2.45 -1.47
CA HIS A 186 -5.55 3.01 -2.82
C HIS A 186 -5.51 4.55 -2.81
N LEU A 187 -6.27 5.20 -1.92
CA LEU A 187 -6.23 6.65 -1.77
C LEU A 187 -4.85 7.14 -1.33
N VAL A 188 -4.23 6.48 -0.34
CA VAL A 188 -2.87 6.78 0.10
C VAL A 188 -1.89 6.64 -1.05
N PHE A 189 -1.98 5.57 -1.84
CA PHE A 189 -1.16 5.39 -3.02
C PHE A 189 -1.30 6.55 -4.02
N LEU A 190 -2.53 6.99 -4.29
CA LEU A 190 -2.77 8.13 -5.18
C LEU A 190 -2.19 9.44 -4.61
N MET A 191 -2.34 9.69 -3.30
CA MET A 191 -1.78 10.87 -2.64
C MET A 191 -0.26 10.89 -2.73
N VAL A 192 0.40 9.77 -2.43
CA VAL A 192 1.86 9.63 -2.56
C VAL A 192 2.29 9.87 -4.01
N GLY A 193 1.54 9.36 -4.99
CA GLY A 193 1.81 9.59 -6.41
C GLY A 193 1.73 11.05 -6.86
N LYS A 194 0.89 11.86 -6.20
CA LYS A 194 0.76 13.30 -6.48
C LYS A 194 1.94 14.14 -5.97
N THR A 195 2.61 13.68 -4.91
CA THR A 195 3.75 14.42 -4.34
C THR A 195 4.97 14.50 -5.25
N GLY A 196 5.05 13.65 -6.29
CA GLY A 196 6.20 13.60 -7.20
C GLY A 196 7.49 13.00 -6.59
N LEU A 197 7.55 12.87 -5.26
CA LEU A 197 8.72 12.36 -4.51
C LEU A 197 9.04 10.90 -4.84
N ILE A 198 8.00 10.10 -5.10
CA ILE A 198 8.14 8.71 -5.50
C ILE A 198 7.68 8.62 -6.95
N LYS A 199 8.63 8.59 -7.89
CA LYS A 199 8.38 8.16 -9.26
C LYS A 199 8.08 6.66 -9.22
N SER A 200 6.86 6.32 -8.84
CA SER A 200 6.40 4.93 -8.86
C SER A 200 6.69 4.40 -10.24
N LYS A 201 7.53 3.35 -10.33
CA LYS A 201 7.86 2.69 -11.59
C LYS A 201 6.63 2.06 -12.27
N ASN A 202 5.47 2.11 -11.60
CA ASN A 202 4.15 1.73 -12.08
C ASN A 202 3.22 2.92 -12.43
N LYS A 203 3.70 4.17 -12.49
CA LYS A 203 2.85 5.34 -12.82
C LYS A 203 2.13 5.19 -14.18
N GLU A 204 2.75 4.52 -15.15
CA GLU A 204 2.14 4.18 -16.45
C GLU A 204 1.07 3.05 -16.38
N ARG A 205 0.93 2.37 -15.24
CA ARG A 205 0.05 1.20 -15.07
C ARG A 205 -1.20 1.48 -14.24
N PHE A 206 -1.52 2.75 -14.01
CA PHE A 206 -2.83 3.16 -13.52
C PHE A 206 -3.56 3.83 -14.68
N THR A 207 -4.40 3.07 -15.39
CA THR A 207 -5.38 3.67 -16.29
C THR A 207 -6.47 4.31 -15.45
N ASN A 208 -6.23 5.54 -14.99
CA ASN A 208 -7.30 6.44 -14.62
C ASN A 208 -7.29 7.57 -15.64
N PRO A 209 -8.11 7.50 -16.71
CA PRO A 209 -8.05 8.45 -17.83
C PRO A 209 -8.19 9.90 -17.35
N LEU A 210 -8.93 10.15 -16.27
CA LEU A 210 -9.12 11.47 -15.70
C LEU A 210 -7.85 12.07 -15.07
N ILE A 211 -6.97 11.25 -14.48
CA ILE A 211 -5.74 11.75 -13.84
C ILE A 211 -4.66 11.95 -14.90
N THR A 212 -4.53 11.03 -15.85
CA THR A 212 -3.59 11.15 -16.96
C THR A 212 -3.90 12.38 -17.81
N VAL A 213 -5.17 12.61 -18.14
CA VAL A 213 -5.59 13.82 -18.88
C VAL A 213 -5.25 15.08 -18.08
N LYS A 214 -5.49 15.10 -16.77
CA LYS A 214 -5.21 16.28 -15.95
C LYS A 214 -3.71 16.59 -15.83
N THR A 215 -2.88 15.56 -15.64
CA THR A 215 -1.41 15.74 -15.56
C THR A 215 -0.77 16.07 -16.90
N VAL A 216 -1.29 15.52 -18.01
CA VAL A 216 -0.81 15.85 -19.36
C VAL A 216 -1.24 17.27 -19.73
N ALA A 217 -2.48 17.65 -19.40
CA ALA A 217 -2.96 19.02 -19.60
C ALA A 217 -2.16 20.03 -18.77
N GLU A 218 -1.82 19.74 -17.51
CA GLU A 218 -0.97 20.63 -16.70
C GLU A 218 0.47 20.73 -17.23
N GLU A 219 1.05 19.65 -17.78
CA GLU A 219 2.37 19.70 -18.42
C GLU A 219 2.36 20.46 -19.76
N GLU A 220 1.30 20.36 -20.56
CA GLU A 220 1.13 21.17 -21.78
C GLU A 220 0.94 22.65 -21.44
N LEU A 221 0.10 22.97 -20.45
CA LEU A 221 -0.14 24.35 -20.03
C LEU A 221 1.11 25.02 -19.42
N LEU A 222 1.92 24.26 -18.68
CA LEU A 222 3.21 24.74 -18.18
C LEU A 222 4.23 24.94 -19.31
N LYS A 223 4.23 24.09 -20.34
CA LYS A 223 5.08 24.28 -21.52
C LYS A 223 4.66 25.52 -22.30
N ASP A 224 3.37 25.70 -22.54
CA ASP A 224 2.84 26.89 -23.22
C ASP A 224 3.13 28.18 -22.44
N PHE A 225 3.03 28.12 -21.10
CA PHE A 225 3.35 29.27 -20.24
C PHE A 225 4.86 29.58 -20.22
N LEU A 226 5.72 28.55 -20.24
CA LEU A 226 7.17 28.72 -20.30
C LEU A 226 7.64 29.19 -21.68
N ASP A 227 7.03 28.73 -22.77
CA ASP A 227 7.33 29.21 -24.12
C ASP A 227 6.87 30.67 -24.31
N SER A 228 5.69 31.01 -23.79
CA SER A 228 5.19 32.39 -23.76
C SER A 228 6.07 33.32 -22.91
N SER A 229 6.67 32.82 -21.83
CA SER A 229 7.59 33.61 -20.98
C SER A 229 9.02 33.71 -21.55
N MET A 230 9.36 32.86 -22.54
CA MET A 230 10.65 32.85 -23.23
C MET A 230 10.66 33.69 -24.52
N GLU A 231 9.53 34.33 -24.88
CA GLU A 231 9.46 35.36 -25.91
C GLU A 231 10.25 36.61 -25.44
N ASN A 232 11.54 36.59 -25.73
CA ASN A 232 12.51 37.60 -25.32
C ASN A 232 12.14 38.99 -25.90
N PRO A 233 11.70 39.96 -25.08
CA PRO A 233 11.33 41.29 -25.56
C PRO A 233 12.52 42.10 -26.10
N TYR A 234 13.77 41.65 -25.89
CA TYR A 234 14.97 42.29 -26.44
C TYR A 234 15.27 41.92 -27.90
N LYS A 235 14.60 40.92 -28.50
CA LYS A 235 14.84 40.56 -29.91
C LYS A 235 14.11 41.50 -30.89
N SER A 236 13.01 42.11 -30.45
CA SER A 236 12.20 43.05 -31.26
C SER A 236 12.83 44.46 -31.39
N SER A 237 13.63 44.89 -30.40
CA SER A 237 14.26 46.23 -30.43
C SER A 237 15.51 46.29 -31.33
N LYS A 238 16.26 45.19 -31.49
CA LYS A 238 17.43 45.14 -32.40
C LYS A 238 17.05 45.12 -33.87
N LEU A 239 15.92 44.50 -34.24
CA LEU A 239 15.43 44.48 -35.63
C LEU A 239 14.87 45.85 -36.09
N LYS A 240 14.38 46.69 -35.16
CA LYS A 240 13.90 48.05 -35.49
C LYS A 240 15.01 49.07 -35.70
N ASN A 241 16.20 48.88 -35.11
CA ASN A 241 17.32 49.81 -35.29
C ASN A 241 18.21 49.46 -36.48
N GLN A 242 18.34 48.18 -36.87
CA GLN A 242 19.06 47.81 -38.10
C GLN A 242 18.34 48.27 -39.37
N ASN A 243 17.00 48.35 -39.37
CA ASN A 243 16.25 48.83 -40.54
C ASN A 243 16.22 50.36 -40.68
N LYS A 244 16.75 51.13 -39.72
CA LYS A 244 16.84 52.60 -39.83
C LYS A 244 18.18 53.09 -40.40
N GLU A 245 19.25 52.30 -40.27
CA GLU A 245 20.57 52.70 -40.78
C GLU A 245 20.79 52.36 -42.27
N VAL A 246 19.95 51.49 -42.86
CA VAL A 246 20.09 51.08 -44.27
C VAL A 246 19.33 52.01 -45.25
N THR A 247 18.64 53.05 -44.76
CA THR A 247 17.84 53.96 -45.62
C THR A 247 18.40 55.40 -45.70
N GLN A 248 19.66 55.63 -45.30
CA GLN A 248 20.31 56.96 -45.37
C GLN A 248 21.65 56.98 -46.12
N GLN A 249 21.88 56.07 -47.08
CA GLN A 249 22.95 56.21 -48.08
C GLN A 249 22.41 56.01 -49.48
#